data_AF-A0A1G2XV56-F1
#
_entry.id   AF-A0A1G2XV56-F1
#
_cell.length_a   1.000
_cell.length_b   1.000
_cell.length_c   1.000
_cell.angle_alpha   90.00
_cell.angle_beta   90.00
_cell.angle_gamma   90.00
#
_symmetry.space_group_name_H-M   'P 1'
#
loop_
_entity.id
_entity.type
_entity.pdbx_description
1 polymer ?
#
loop_
_entity_poly.entity_id
_entity_poly.type
_entity_poly.pdbx_seq_one_letter_code
_entity_poly.pdbx_strand_id
1 'polypeptide(L)'
;MIVGFANIKDKINRSESIRAMELLGKEVLQYRKDFGSLPNESYILQIKEKIGAVRLGQVQYRAAWIEYGSPPETTILAYAKKDYSGFSDDGYVVLWLDGRVEWNAKEKFEKILTEQQKQLEIQWLQEHLRNERKF
;
A
#
# COMPACT_ATOMS: atom_id res chain seq x y z
N MET A 1 36.21 3.43 7.47
CA MET A 1 35.69 3.49 6.08
C MET A 1 34.58 2.44 5.94
N ILE A 2 33.37 2.69 6.47
CA ILE A 2 32.25 1.70 6.50
C ILE A 2 30.91 2.34 6.04
N VAL A 3 30.84 3.67 5.92
CA VAL A 3 29.60 4.42 5.62
C VAL A 3 29.11 4.23 4.17
N GLY A 4 30.02 3.99 3.22
CA GLY A 4 29.68 3.86 1.79
C GLY A 4 28.89 2.60 1.44
N PHE A 5 29.18 1.47 2.09
CA PHE A 5 28.50 0.19 1.80
C PHE A 5 27.09 0.11 2.39
N ALA A 6 26.84 0.76 3.53
CA ALA A 6 25.52 0.81 4.16
C ALA A 6 24.49 1.54 3.28
N ASN A 7 24.83 2.75 2.80
CA ASN A 7 23.95 3.53 1.93
C ASN A 7 23.61 2.83 0.61
N ILE A 8 24.55 2.05 0.06
CA ILE A 8 24.32 1.29 -1.18
C ILE A 8 23.35 0.13 -0.92
N LYS A 9 23.54 -0.61 0.18
CA LYS A 9 22.66 -1.73 0.56
C LYS A 9 21.21 -1.27 0.78
N ASP A 10 21.02 -0.15 1.47
CA ASP A 10 19.69 0.40 1.74
C ASP A 10 19.00 0.90 0.47
N LYS A 11 19.77 1.52 -0.44
CA LYS A 11 19.25 1.95 -1.75
C LYS A 11 18.82 0.76 -2.62
N ILE A 12 19.62 -0.31 -2.66
CA ILE A 12 19.27 -1.54 -3.38
C ILE A 12 18.01 -2.16 -2.78
N ASN A 13 17.94 -2.32 -1.45
CA ASN A 13 16.78 -2.87 -0.78
C ASN A 13 15.50 -2.05 -1.05
N ARG A 14 15.61 -0.72 -1.06
CA ARG A 14 14.50 0.18 -1.41
C ARG A 14 14.03 -0.03 -2.85
N SER A 15 14.96 -0.02 -3.81
CA SER A 15 14.64 -0.22 -5.23
C SER A 15 14.03 -1.60 -5.49
N GLU A 16 14.53 -2.65 -4.84
CA GLU A 16 13.97 -4.00 -4.94
C GLU A 16 12.57 -4.07 -4.34
N SER A 17 12.33 -3.40 -3.21
CA SER A 17 11.02 -3.38 -2.56
C SER A 17 9.99 -2.63 -3.42
N ILE A 18 10.38 -1.51 -4.02
CA ILE A 18 9.54 -0.78 -5.00
C ILE A 18 9.22 -1.70 -6.17
N ARG A 19 10.23 -2.31 -6.80
CA ARG A 19 10.04 -3.20 -7.95
C ARG A 19 9.15 -4.40 -7.63
N ALA A 20 9.30 -5.00 -6.46
CA ALA A 20 8.46 -6.09 -6.01
C ALA A 20 6.99 -5.64 -5.83
N MET A 21 6.77 -4.44 -5.27
CA MET A 21 5.43 -3.87 -5.15
C MET A 21 4.84 -3.48 -6.51
N GLU A 22 5.65 -3.04 -7.48
CA GLU A 22 5.20 -2.77 -8.85
C GLU A 22 4.71 -4.03 -9.56
N LEU A 23 5.41 -5.15 -9.38
CA LEU A 23 4.96 -6.45 -9.91
C LEU A 23 3.63 -6.85 -9.27
N LEU A 24 3.50 -6.71 -7.95
CA LEU A 24 2.25 -6.96 -7.24
C LEU A 24 1.13 -6.04 -7.77
N GLY A 25 1.39 -4.74 -7.95
CA GLY A 25 0.45 -3.78 -8.50
C GLY A 25 -0.03 -4.15 -9.91
N LYS A 26 0.88 -4.60 -10.78
CA LYS A 26 0.52 -5.07 -12.13
C LYS A 26 -0.41 -6.28 -12.11
N GLU A 27 -0.12 -7.27 -11.27
CA GLU A 27 -0.97 -8.46 -11.11
C GLU A 27 -2.35 -8.09 -10.55
N VAL A 28 -2.42 -7.16 -9.60
CA VAL A 28 -3.71 -6.68 -9.06
C VAL A 28 -4.51 -5.91 -10.11
N LEU A 29 -3.87 -5.02 -10.87
CA LEU A 29 -4.53 -4.31 -11.96
C LEU A 29 -5.00 -5.27 -13.06
N GLN A 30 -4.23 -6.31 -13.36
CA GLN A 30 -4.63 -7.34 -14.31
C GLN A 30 -5.85 -8.10 -13.81
N TYR A 31 -5.82 -8.58 -12.56
CA TYR A 31 -6.98 -9.22 -11.92
C TYR A 31 -8.23 -8.32 -11.97
N ARG A 32 -8.08 -7.03 -11.67
CA ARG A 32 -9.18 -6.08 -11.73
C ARG A 32 -9.75 -5.91 -13.14
N LYS A 33 -8.90 -5.94 -14.17
CA LYS A 33 -9.36 -5.91 -15.57
C LYS A 33 -10.13 -7.16 -15.96
N ASP A 34 -9.69 -8.32 -15.47
CA ASP A 34 -10.25 -9.62 -15.84
C ASP A 34 -11.56 -9.92 -15.10
N PHE A 35 -11.66 -9.53 -13.83
CA PHE A 35 -12.79 -9.87 -12.95
C PHE A 35 -13.64 -8.68 -12.50
N GLY A 36 -13.23 -7.44 -12.81
CA GLY A 36 -13.93 -6.22 -12.37
C GLY A 36 -13.85 -5.93 -10.87
N SER A 37 -13.13 -6.75 -10.09
CA SER A 37 -13.03 -6.67 -8.63
C SER A 37 -11.58 -6.65 -8.16
N LEU A 38 -11.34 -6.23 -6.92
CA LEU A 38 -10.02 -6.37 -6.30
C LEU A 38 -9.84 -7.83 -5.84
N PRO A 39 -8.63 -8.40 -6.00
CA PRO A 39 -8.34 -9.73 -5.49
C PRO A 39 -8.46 -9.78 -3.97
N ASN A 40 -8.66 -10.97 -3.42
CA ASN A 40 -8.65 -11.16 -1.97
C ASN A 40 -7.21 -11.25 -1.42
N GLU A 41 -7.07 -11.18 -0.10
CA GLU A 41 -5.76 -11.23 0.55
C GLU A 41 -5.00 -12.54 0.28
N SER A 42 -5.71 -13.68 0.23
CA SER A 42 -5.09 -14.97 -0.09
C SER A 42 -4.43 -15.00 -1.47
N TYR A 43 -5.07 -14.38 -2.47
CA TYR A 43 -4.51 -14.23 -3.81
C TYR A 43 -3.25 -13.36 -3.82
N ILE A 44 -3.25 -12.28 -3.04
CA ILE A 44 -2.06 -11.43 -2.87
C ILE A 44 -0.90 -12.20 -2.24
N LEU A 45 -1.17 -13.02 -1.22
CA LEU A 45 -0.15 -13.86 -0.59
C LEU A 45 0.46 -14.85 -1.60
N GLN A 46 -0.36 -15.49 -2.43
CA GLN A 46 0.10 -16.40 -3.48
C GLN A 46 0.96 -15.68 -4.54
N ILE A 47 0.54 -14.49 -4.99
CA ILE A 47 1.34 -13.68 -5.92
C ILE A 47 2.68 -13.33 -5.29
N LYS A 48 2.68 -12.87 -4.04
CA LYS A 48 3.89 -12.47 -3.33
C LYS A 48 4.91 -13.60 -3.25
N GLU A 49 4.45 -14.84 -3.00
CA GLU A 49 5.29 -16.03 -3.05
C GLU A 49 5.80 -16.30 -4.48
N LYS A 50 4.92 -16.24 -5.48
CA LYS A 50 5.25 -16.48 -6.89
C LYS A 50 6.29 -15.50 -7.45
N ILE A 51 6.18 -14.21 -7.12
CA ILE A 51 7.12 -13.17 -7.59
C ILE A 51 8.43 -13.15 -6.79
N GLY A 52 8.60 -14.03 -5.81
CA GLY A 52 9.77 -14.06 -4.95
C GLY A 52 9.91 -12.81 -4.08
N ALA A 53 8.81 -12.10 -3.81
CA ALA A 53 8.82 -10.86 -3.04
C ALA A 53 8.87 -11.12 -1.53
N VAL A 54 9.63 -12.12 -1.10
CA VAL A 54 9.96 -12.38 0.31
C VAL A 54 10.56 -11.11 0.95
N ARG A 55 11.32 -10.34 0.16
CA ARG A 55 11.90 -9.05 0.57
C ARG A 55 10.89 -7.94 0.78
N LEU A 56 9.65 -8.04 0.30
CA LEU A 56 8.57 -7.10 0.68
C LEU A 56 8.20 -7.20 2.16
N GLY A 57 8.55 -8.28 2.86
CA GLY A 57 8.22 -8.43 4.28
C GLY A 57 6.71 -8.55 4.50
N GLN A 58 6.19 -7.99 5.58
CA GLN A 58 4.74 -7.98 5.84
C GLN A 58 4.06 -6.90 4.98
N VAL A 59 3.34 -7.34 3.94
CA VAL A 59 2.49 -6.48 3.12
C VAL A 59 1.11 -6.46 3.76
N GLN A 60 0.63 -5.27 4.09
CA GLN A 60 -0.72 -5.03 4.56
C GLN A 60 -1.59 -4.71 3.34
N TYR A 61 -2.61 -5.53 3.11
CA TYR A 61 -3.51 -5.39 1.97
C TYR A 61 -4.87 -4.87 2.42
N ARG A 62 -5.36 -3.80 1.80
CA ARG A 62 -6.52 -3.04 2.30
C ARG A 62 -7.77 -3.14 1.44
N ALA A 63 -7.83 -4.02 0.43
CA ALA A 63 -8.98 -4.05 -0.49
C ALA A 63 -10.35 -4.20 0.21
N ALA A 64 -10.42 -4.95 1.32
CA ALA A 64 -11.66 -5.11 2.09
C ALA A 64 -12.18 -3.80 2.73
N TRP A 65 -11.32 -2.79 2.87
CA TRP A 65 -11.62 -1.50 3.49
C TRP A 65 -11.76 -0.37 2.46
N ILE A 66 -11.68 -0.68 1.17
CA ILE A 66 -11.80 0.29 0.09
C ILE A 66 -13.24 0.26 -0.39
N GLU A 67 -13.93 1.38 -0.25
CA GLU A 67 -15.29 1.53 -0.71
C GLU A 67 -15.35 1.63 -2.25
N TYR A 68 -16.51 1.24 -2.77
CA TYR A 68 -16.76 1.38 -4.21
C TYR A 68 -16.78 2.86 -4.60
N GLY A 69 -15.89 3.25 -5.51
CA GLY A 69 -15.76 4.63 -5.98
C GLY A 69 -14.72 5.48 -5.23
N SER A 70 -13.94 4.91 -4.30
CA SER A 70 -12.81 5.64 -3.70
C SER A 70 -11.84 6.18 -4.76
N PRO A 71 -11.30 7.40 -4.60
CA PRO A 71 -10.42 7.99 -5.60
C PRO A 71 -9.14 7.17 -5.76
N PRO A 72 -8.84 6.64 -6.95
CA PRO A 72 -7.74 5.70 -7.12
C PRO A 72 -6.36 6.32 -6.89
N GLU A 73 -6.24 7.63 -7.06
CA GLU A 73 -5.01 8.40 -6.91
C GLU A 73 -4.66 8.77 -5.45
N THR A 74 -5.63 8.72 -4.54
CA THR A 74 -5.43 9.04 -3.11
C THR A 74 -5.72 7.87 -2.19
N THR A 75 -6.08 6.69 -2.71
CA THR A 75 -6.41 5.51 -1.89
C THR A 75 -5.24 4.53 -1.85
N ILE A 76 -4.79 4.18 -0.65
CA ILE A 76 -3.74 3.16 -0.45
C ILE A 76 -4.38 1.78 -0.54
N LEU A 77 -3.92 0.99 -1.53
CA LEU A 77 -4.35 -0.39 -1.74
C LEU A 77 -3.54 -1.38 -0.92
N ALA A 78 -2.21 -1.22 -0.92
CA ALA A 78 -1.32 -2.07 -0.13
C ALA A 78 -0.13 -1.26 0.37
N TYR A 79 0.47 -1.67 1.48
CA TYR A 79 1.71 -1.07 1.96
C TYR A 79 2.58 -2.08 2.69
N ALA A 80 3.88 -1.86 2.68
CA ALA A 80 4.84 -2.70 3.39
C ALA A 80 5.84 -1.83 4.15
N LYS A 81 6.02 -2.13 5.44
CA LYS A 81 7.02 -1.47 6.28
C LYS A 81 8.41 -2.00 5.94
N LYS A 82 9.37 -1.08 5.88
CA LYS A 82 10.78 -1.36 5.60
C LYS A 82 11.60 -0.65 6.66
N ASP A 83 12.14 -1.48 7.55
CA ASP A 83 13.03 -1.06 8.61
C ASP A 83 14.47 -1.22 8.12
N TYR A 84 15.26 -0.15 8.18
CA TYR A 84 16.68 -0.19 7.81
C TYR A 84 17.54 -0.07 9.06
N SER A 85 18.50 -0.99 9.21
CA SER A 85 19.49 -0.89 10.27
C SER A 85 20.58 0.12 9.87
N GLY A 86 20.47 1.39 10.29
CA GLY A 86 21.49 2.41 10.00
C GLY A 86 21.02 3.87 10.05
N PHE A 87 21.73 4.75 9.35
CA PHE A 87 21.41 6.19 9.18
C PHE A 87 20.36 6.46 8.07
N SER A 88 19.82 5.41 7.44
CA SER A 88 18.80 5.52 6.41
C SER A 88 17.41 5.52 7.06
N ASP A 89 16.57 6.47 6.69
CA ASP A 89 15.23 6.61 7.27
C ASP A 89 14.33 5.39 6.96
N ASP A 90 13.70 4.87 8.00
CA ASP A 90 12.63 3.89 7.88
C ASP A 90 11.49 4.45 7.02
N GLY A 91 10.79 3.55 6.32
CA GLY A 91 9.67 3.98 5.51
C GLY A 91 8.79 2.86 5.03
N TYR A 92 7.88 3.24 4.14
CA TYR A 92 6.86 2.37 3.60
C TYR A 92 6.94 2.39 2.09
N VAL A 93 6.90 1.20 1.50
CA VAL A 93 6.54 1.06 0.09
C VAL A 93 5.03 0.97 0.03
N VAL A 94 4.43 1.88 -0.72
CA VAL A 94 2.99 2.07 -0.83
C VAL A 94 2.56 1.77 -2.26
N LEU A 95 1.53 0.95 -2.40
CA LEU A 95 0.80 0.73 -3.63
C LEU A 95 -0.53 1.48 -3.56
N TRP A 96 -0.75 2.38 -4.50
CA TRP A 96 -1.99 3.12 -4.69
C TRP A 96 -2.99 2.29 -5.51
N LEU A 97 -4.28 2.63 -5.41
CA LEU A 97 -5.35 1.91 -6.09
C LEU A 97 -5.30 2.06 -7.63
N ASP A 98 -4.67 3.12 -8.14
CA ASP A 98 -4.33 3.27 -9.56
C ASP A 98 -3.14 2.42 -10.03
N GLY A 99 -2.46 1.73 -9.11
CA GLY A 99 -1.29 0.91 -9.37
C GLY A 99 0.05 1.64 -9.32
N ARG A 100 0.08 2.94 -8.99
CA ARG A 100 1.35 3.64 -8.71
C ARG A 100 1.98 3.07 -7.45
N VAL A 101 3.32 2.99 -7.47
CA VAL A 101 4.10 2.56 -6.32
C VAL A 101 5.05 3.67 -5.91
N GLU A 102 5.03 4.01 -4.63
CA GLU A 102 5.86 5.07 -4.09
C GLU A 102 6.49 4.66 -2.76
N TRP A 103 7.68 5.21 -2.51
CA TRP A 103 8.27 5.17 -1.19
C TRP A 103 7.86 6.42 -0.42
N ASN A 104 7.25 6.22 0.74
CA ASN A 104 6.92 7.28 1.68
C ASN A 104 7.71 7.10 2.98
N ALA A 105 8.29 8.19 3.47
CA ALA A 105 8.88 8.22 4.81
C ALA A 105 7.79 7.95 5.85
N LYS A 106 8.16 7.37 6.99
CA LYS A 106 7.23 6.97 8.05
C LYS A 106 6.25 8.09 8.45
N GLU A 107 6.76 9.29 8.75
CA GLU A 107 5.93 10.43 9.17
C GLU A 107 4.91 10.84 8.09
N LYS A 108 5.34 10.85 6.83
CA LYS A 108 4.45 11.18 5.70
C LYS A 108 3.39 10.11 5.51
N PHE A 109 3.76 8.83 5.62
CA PHE A 109 2.84 7.71 5.51
C PHE A 109 1.77 7.74 6.62
N GLU A 110 2.17 7.94 7.87
CA GLU A 110 1.25 7.98 9.01
C GLU A 110 0.24 9.13 8.90
N LYS A 111 0.68 10.30 8.41
CA LYS A 111 -0.23 11.41 8.08
C LYS A 111 -1.26 11.02 7.03
N ILE A 112 -0.83 10.47 5.89
CA ILE A 112 -1.72 10.04 4.79
C ILE A 112 -2.71 8.98 5.28
N LEU A 113 -2.24 7.98 6.03
CA LEU A 113 -3.08 6.90 6.51
C LEU A 113 -4.15 7.42 7.49
N THR A 114 -3.76 8.32 8.39
CA THR A 114 -4.67 8.95 9.36
C THR A 114 -5.72 9.81 8.65
N GLU A 115 -5.32 10.58 7.63
CA GLU A 115 -6.23 11.39 6.83
C GLU A 115 -7.25 10.52 6.08
N GLN A 116 -6.82 9.43 5.46
CA GLN A 116 -7.72 8.47 4.81
C GLN A 116 -8.70 7.83 5.79
N GLN A 117 -8.22 7.42 6.97
CA GLN A 117 -9.09 6.84 8.00
C GLN A 117 -10.15 7.84 8.49
N LYS A 118 -9.75 9.09 8.74
CA LYS A 118 -10.69 10.16 9.14
C LYS A 118 -11.71 10.47 8.06
N GLN A 119 -11.32 10.45 6.78
CA GLN A 119 -12.25 10.70 5.67
C GLN A 119 -13.30 9.60 5.56
N LEU A 120 -12.89 8.33 5.69
CA LEU A 120 -13.81 7.19 5.71
C LEU A 120 -14.77 7.27 6.90
N GLU A 121 -14.26 7.62 8.09
CA GLU A 121 -15.08 7.79 9.29
C GLU A 121 -16.12 8.93 9.13
N ILE A 122 -15.72 10.07 8.56
CA ILE A 122 -16.63 11.19 8.28
C ILE A 122 -17.68 10.80 7.23
N GLN A 123 -17.30 10.09 6.16
CA GLN A 123 -18.24 9.62 5.15
C GLN A 123 -19.27 8.65 5.75
N TRP A 124 -18.80 7.69 6.55
CA TRP A 124 -19.66 6.75 7.25
C TRP A 124 -20.66 7.45 8.18
N LEU A 125 -20.19 8.46 8.96
CA LEU A 125 -21.05 9.29 9.81
C LEU A 125 -22.08 10.09 9.01
N GLN A 126 -21.68 10.69 7.88
CA GLN A 126 -22.61 11.45 7.03
C GLN A 126 -23.67 10.55 6.38
N GLU A 127 -23.30 9.34 5.96
CA GLU A 127 -24.24 8.38 5.38
C GLU A 127 -25.23 7.86 6.44
N HIS A 128 -24.75 7.58 7.66
CA HIS A 128 -25.62 7.19 8.78
C HIS A 128 -26.59 8.30 9.18
N LEU A 129 -26.10 9.53 9.38
CA LEU A 129 -26.94 10.69 9.71
C LEU A 129 -27.93 11.05 8.59
N ARG A 130 -27.58 10.78 7.32
CA ARG A 130 -28.48 10.98 6.18
C ARG A 130 -29.57 9.90 6.11
N ASN A 131 -29.26 8.65 6.45
CA ASN A 131 -30.24 7.57 6.52
C ASN A 131 -31.17 7.71 7.72
N GLU A 132 -30.70 8.21 8.87
CA GLU A 132 -31.55 8.49 10.04
C GLU A 132 -32.57 9.61 9.79
N ARG A 133 -32.27 10.57 8.90
CA ARG A 133 -33.21 11.65 8.52
C ARG A 133 -34.28 11.26 7.50
N LYS A 134 -34.29 10.01 7.02
CA LYS A 134 -35.25 9.51 6.02
C LYS A 134 -36.40 8.69 6.61
N PHE A 135 -36.53 8.64 7.94
CA PHE A 135 -37.64 7.99 8.64
C PHE A 135 -38.47 9.02 9.41
#